data_AF-E6LDQ8-F1
#
_entry.id   AF-E6LDQ8-F1
#
_cell.length_a   1.000
_cell.length_b   1.000
_cell.length_c   1.000
_cell.angle_alpha   90.00
_cell.angle_beta   90.00
_cell.angle_gamma   90.00
#
_symmetry.space_group_name_H-M   'P 1'
#
loop_
_entity.id
_entity.type
_entity.pdbx_description
1 polymer ?
#
loop_
_entity_poly.entity_id
_entity_poly.type
_entity_poly.pdbx_seq_one_letter_code
_entity_poly.pdbx_strand_id
1 'polypeptide(L)'
;MNRINLICLGVQSVARSMAFYKALGFQCYEKEMNPPIVFFDNQGTKLELFQREALAKDIHAANPPEIDSTSFKGFTLAINMKSKEEVDSFLSLVKQWEHHQTSREGLLGRG
;
A
#
# COMPACT_ATOMS: atom_id res chain seq x y z
N MET A 1 -7.26 7.50 -26.25
CA MET A 1 -6.32 8.00 -25.22
C MET A 1 -6.17 6.86 -24.22
N ASN A 2 -5.02 6.18 -24.17
CA ASN A 2 -4.86 4.88 -23.48
C ASN A 2 -3.81 5.00 -22.37
N ARG A 3 -4.18 5.55 -21.20
CA ARG A 3 -3.26 5.73 -20.07
C ARG A 3 -4.02 5.64 -18.75
N ILE A 4 -3.44 4.94 -17.78
CA ILE A 4 -3.87 4.95 -16.38
C ILE A 4 -2.93 5.88 -15.61
N ASN A 5 -3.44 7.02 -15.13
CA ASN A 5 -2.61 8.02 -14.44
C ASN A 5 -2.46 7.70 -12.95
N LEU A 6 -3.46 7.05 -12.37
CA LEU A 6 -3.60 6.89 -10.93
C LEU A 6 -4.26 5.55 -10.63
N ILE A 7 -3.67 4.81 -9.68
CA ILE A 7 -4.27 3.61 -9.10
C ILE A 7 -4.38 3.88 -7.60
N CYS A 8 -5.59 4.00 -7.09
CA CYS A 8 -5.86 4.17 -5.66
C CYS A 8 -6.17 2.84 -5.00
N LEU A 9 -5.46 2.54 -3.91
CA LEU A 9 -5.72 1.41 -3.04
C LEU A 9 -6.29 1.90 -1.71
N GLY A 10 -7.50 1.44 -1.38
CA GLY A 10 -8.08 1.63 -0.07
C GLY A 10 -7.36 0.75 0.97
N VAL A 11 -6.67 1.38 1.93
CA VAL A 11 -5.88 0.69 2.96
C VAL A 11 -6.42 0.95 4.37
N GLN A 12 -6.23 -0.01 5.27
CA GLN A 12 -6.67 0.15 6.67
C GLN A 12 -5.77 1.13 7.44
N SER A 13 -4.46 1.12 7.17
CA SER A 13 -3.48 2.03 7.79
C SER A 13 -2.55 2.60 6.73
N VAL A 14 -2.76 3.89 6.40
CA VAL A 14 -1.90 4.60 5.44
C VAL A 14 -0.46 4.64 5.94
N ALA A 15 -0.25 4.89 7.24
CA ALA A 15 1.08 4.88 7.84
C ALA A 15 1.84 3.55 7.63
N ARG A 16 1.19 2.41 7.95
CA ARG A 16 1.81 1.07 7.80
C ARG A 16 2.08 0.76 6.33
N SER A 17 1.10 1.00 5.45
CA SER A 17 1.25 0.74 4.02
C SER A 17 2.29 1.67 3.38
N MET A 18 2.35 2.94 3.77
CA MET A 18 3.38 3.87 3.31
C MET A 18 4.78 3.38 3.71
N ALA A 19 4.95 2.97 4.97
CA ALA A 19 6.23 2.45 5.46
C ALA A 19 6.65 1.17 4.71
N PHE A 20 5.69 0.30 4.37
CA PHE A 20 5.92 -0.89 3.54
C PHE A 20 6.49 -0.52 2.17
N TYR A 21 5.78 0.30 1.40
CA TYR A 21 6.23 0.67 0.04
C TYR A 21 7.55 1.44 0.06
N LYS A 22 7.78 2.34 1.04
CA LYS A 22 9.07 3.00 1.23
C LYS A 22 10.19 2.00 1.49
N ALA A 23 9.96 0.99 2.33
CA ALA A 23 10.94 -0.07 2.61
C ALA A 23 11.27 -0.91 1.36
N LEU A 24 10.32 -1.06 0.43
CA LEU A 24 10.52 -1.70 -0.87
C LEU A 24 11.20 -0.79 -1.91
N GLY A 25 11.55 0.45 -1.55
CA GLY A 25 12.24 1.40 -2.43
C GLY A 25 11.32 2.30 -3.26
N PHE A 26 9.99 2.22 -3.08
CA PHE A 26 9.07 3.15 -3.74
C PHE A 26 9.26 4.56 -3.17
N GLN A 27 9.23 5.55 -4.06
CA GLN A 27 9.49 6.94 -3.71
C GLN A 27 8.17 7.68 -3.46
N CYS A 28 8.04 8.32 -2.30
CA CYS A 28 7.05 9.36 -2.06
C CYS A 28 7.63 10.48 -1.20
N TYR A 29 7.13 11.70 -1.40
CA TYR A 29 7.64 12.90 -0.73
C TYR A 29 6.90 13.22 0.58
N GLU A 30 5.98 12.37 1.00
CA GLU A 30 5.20 12.57 2.21
C GLU A 30 6.09 12.45 3.45
N LYS A 31 6.02 13.48 4.31
CA LYS A 31 6.84 13.66 5.52
C LYS A 31 6.03 13.38 6.78
N GLU A 32 4.71 13.48 6.72
CA GLU A 32 3.85 13.16 7.84
C GLU A 32 3.92 11.67 8.18
N MET A 33 3.83 11.35 9.47
CA MET A 33 3.87 9.97 9.94
C MET A 33 2.55 9.22 9.66
N ASN A 34 1.44 9.94 9.71
CA ASN A 34 0.09 9.38 9.51
C ASN A 34 -0.76 10.28 8.60
N PRO A 35 -0.37 10.43 7.33
CA PRO A 35 -1.11 11.22 6.37
C PRO A 35 -2.46 10.54 6.04
N PRO A 36 -3.51 11.31 5.71
CA PRO A 36 -4.79 10.73 5.28
C PRO A 36 -4.69 10.02 3.91
N ILE A 37 -3.74 10.44 3.08
CA ILE A 37 -3.52 9.95 1.71
C ILE A 37 -2.02 10.06 1.36
N VAL A 38 -1.48 9.17 0.53
CA VAL A 38 -0.10 9.27 0.04
C VAL A 38 0.00 8.83 -1.41
N PHE A 39 0.90 9.45 -2.17
CA PHE A 39 1.15 9.16 -3.57
C PHE A 39 2.60 8.73 -3.79
N PHE A 40 2.78 7.58 -4.44
CA PHE A 40 4.08 7.07 -4.86
C PHE A 40 4.32 7.34 -6.35
N ASP A 41 5.56 7.65 -6.66
CA ASP A 41 6.04 7.91 -8.01
C ASP A 41 6.40 6.59 -8.70
N ASN A 42 5.68 6.26 -9.78
CA ASN A 42 6.05 5.19 -10.70
C ASN A 42 6.35 5.76 -12.09
N GLN A 43 6.81 4.90 -13.02
CA GLN A 43 7.08 5.28 -14.41
C GLN A 43 5.79 5.57 -15.18
N GLY A 44 5.19 6.74 -14.97
CA GLY A 44 4.04 7.26 -15.71
C GLY A 44 2.69 7.18 -14.98
N THR A 45 2.56 6.32 -13.96
CA THR A 45 1.37 6.19 -13.10
C THR A 45 1.75 6.57 -11.67
N LYS A 46 0.79 7.05 -10.88
CA LYS A 46 0.93 7.18 -9.43
C LYS A 46 0.22 6.03 -8.73
N LEU A 47 0.86 5.47 -7.71
CA LEU A 47 0.19 4.56 -6.77
C LEU A 47 -0.26 5.38 -5.57
N GLU A 48 -1.55 5.44 -5.32
CA GLU A 48 -2.14 6.15 -4.21
C GLU A 48 -2.59 5.16 -3.13
N LEU A 49 -2.34 5.53 -1.87
CA LEU A 49 -2.91 4.84 -0.72
C LEU A 49 -3.82 5.82 0.00
N PHE A 50 -5.08 5.43 0.19
CA PHE A 50 -6.09 6.24 0.85
C PHE A 50 -6.75 5.40 1.95
N GLN A 51 -6.98 5.99 3.11
CA GLN A 51 -7.69 5.35 4.21
C GLN A 51 -9.06 4.86 3.72
N ARG A 52 -9.34 3.57 3.89
CA ARG A 52 -10.44 2.87 3.20
C ARG A 52 -11.83 3.44 3.52
N GLU A 53 -12.06 3.84 4.77
CA GLU A 53 -13.30 4.46 5.22
C GLU A 53 -13.47 5.89 4.67
N ALA A 54 -12.37 6.63 4.52
CA ALA A 54 -12.36 7.93 3.86
C ALA A 54 -12.60 7.78 2.35
N LEU A 55 -11.97 6.80 1.70
CA LEU A 55 -12.18 6.50 0.29
C LEU A 55 -13.64 6.13 -0.02
N ALA A 56 -14.27 5.31 0.81
CA ALA A 56 -15.69 4.98 0.63
C ALA A 56 -16.59 6.23 0.69
N LYS A 57 -16.31 7.14 1.64
CA LYS A 57 -17.02 8.42 1.76
C LYS A 57 -16.74 9.36 0.58
N ASP A 58 -15.52 9.34 0.05
CA ASP A 58 -15.11 10.11 -1.12
C ASP A 58 -15.84 9.62 -2.39
N ILE A 59 -16.02 8.30 -2.53
CA ILE A 59 -16.81 7.70 -3.62
C ILE A 59 -18.28 8.16 -3.54
N HIS A 60 -18.89 8.11 -2.35
CA HIS A 60 -20.26 8.60 -2.17
C HIS A 60 -20.56 8.96 -0.70
N ALA A 61 -20.68 10.26 -0.40
CA ALA A 61 -20.81 10.74 0.99
C ALA A 61 -22.09 10.26 1.71
N ALA A 62 -23.25 10.27 1.03
CA ALA A 62 -24.53 9.92 1.66
C ALA A 62 -24.89 8.42 1.65
N ASN A 63 -24.20 7.62 0.84
CA ASN A 63 -24.43 6.19 0.66
C ASN A 63 -23.11 5.52 0.25
N PRO A 64 -22.11 5.51 1.14
CA PRO A 64 -20.79 4.99 0.82
C PRO A 64 -20.88 3.48 0.51
N PRO A 65 -20.06 2.96 -0.41
CA PRO A 65 -20.01 1.53 -0.67
C PRO A 65 -19.62 0.76 0.59
N GLU A 66 -20.18 -0.44 0.73
CA GLU A 66 -19.84 -1.32 1.85
C GLU A 66 -18.37 -1.73 1.82
N ILE A 67 -17.74 -1.66 2.98
CA ILE A 67 -16.34 -2.01 3.15
C ILE A 67 -16.24 -3.47 3.57
N ASP A 68 -16.03 -4.33 2.60
CA ASP A 68 -15.78 -5.74 2.85
C ASP A 68 -14.26 -5.97 3.10
N SER A 69 -13.91 -6.46 4.29
CA SER A 69 -12.53 -6.83 4.66
C SER A 69 -12.23 -8.32 4.61
N THR A 70 -13.19 -9.17 4.26
CA THR A 70 -13.10 -10.63 4.41
C THR A 70 -13.09 -11.37 3.08
N SER A 71 -13.46 -10.70 1.98
CA SER A 71 -13.46 -11.30 0.63
C SER A 71 -12.26 -10.91 -0.23
N PHE A 72 -11.89 -11.84 -1.11
CA PHE A 72 -10.95 -11.60 -2.22
C PHE A 72 -11.51 -10.56 -3.20
N LYS A 73 -10.68 -9.59 -3.60
CA LYS A 73 -11.11 -8.43 -4.42
C LYS A 73 -10.98 -8.61 -5.93
N GLY A 74 -10.46 -9.73 -6.42
CA GLY A 74 -10.51 -10.06 -7.85
C GLY A 74 -9.56 -9.28 -8.75
N PHE A 75 -8.44 -8.75 -8.24
CA PHE A 75 -7.43 -8.08 -9.06
C PHE A 75 -6.01 -8.29 -8.53
N THR A 76 -5.02 -8.06 -9.38
CA THR A 76 -3.60 -8.09 -9.02
C THR A 76 -2.87 -6.90 -9.64
N LEU A 77 -1.76 -6.50 -9.02
CA LEU A 77 -0.78 -5.59 -9.59
C LEU A 77 0.52 -6.37 -9.80
N ALA A 78 1.16 -6.18 -10.95
CA ALA A 78 2.39 -6.88 -11.31
C ALA A 78 3.55 -5.89 -11.46
N ILE A 79 4.74 -6.33 -11.07
CA ILE A 79 5.99 -5.61 -11.28
C ILE A 79 6.91 -6.55 -12.06
N ASN A 80 7.30 -6.13 -13.27
CA ASN A 80 8.23 -6.90 -14.09
C ASN A 80 9.66 -6.56 -13.67
N MET A 81 10.45 -7.59 -13.37
CA MET A 81 11.87 -7.49 -13.07
C MET A 81 12.71 -7.98 -14.26
N LYS A 82 14.00 -7.63 -14.28
CA LYS A 82 14.89 -7.95 -15.41
C LYS A 82 15.44 -9.39 -15.35
N SER A 83 15.43 -10.02 -14.19
CA SER A 83 15.88 -11.41 -14.02
C SER A 83 15.19 -12.10 -12.84
N LYS A 84 15.39 -13.42 -12.75
CA LYS A 84 14.90 -14.23 -11.62
C LYS A 84 15.54 -13.82 -10.30
N GLU A 85 16.83 -13.50 -10.31
CA GLU A 85 17.60 -13.12 -9.13
C GLU A 85 17.08 -11.79 -8.54
N GLU A 86 16.64 -10.86 -9.39
CA GLU A 86 16.01 -9.62 -8.96
C GLU A 86 14.65 -9.88 -8.31
N VAL A 87 13.85 -10.82 -8.84
CA VAL A 87 12.60 -11.28 -8.20
C VAL A 87 12.89 -11.89 -6.82
N ASP A 88 13.86 -12.80 -6.73
CA ASP A 88 14.20 -13.48 -5.47
C ASP A 88 14.70 -12.48 -4.41
N SER A 89 15.48 -11.48 -4.83
CA SER A 89 15.96 -10.40 -3.96
C SER A 89 14.81 -9.52 -3.46
N PHE A 90 13.91 -9.12 -4.36
CA PHE A 90 12.74 -8.32 -4.01
C PHE A 90 11.79 -9.06 -3.06
N LEU A 91 11.50 -10.34 -3.31
CA LEU A 91 10.67 -11.16 -2.43
C LEU A 91 11.33 -11.37 -1.06
N SER A 92 12.65 -11.46 -1.00
CA SER A 92 13.38 -11.56 0.26
C SER A 92 13.23 -10.27 1.10
N LEU A 93 13.27 -9.09 0.46
CA LEU A 93 13.02 -7.81 1.12
C LEU A 93 11.60 -7.73 1.69
N VAL A 94 10.59 -8.19 0.94
CA VAL A 94 9.20 -8.27 1.40
C VAL A 94 9.09 -9.15 2.66
N LYS A 95 9.65 -10.36 2.63
CA LYS A 95 9.64 -11.29 3.77
C LYS A 95 10.33 -10.70 5.00
N GLN A 96 11.48 -10.03 4.83
CA GLN A 96 12.19 -9.38 5.93
C GLN A 96 11.34 -8.31 6.60
N TRP A 97 10.63 -7.48 5.82
CA TRP A 97 9.73 -6.47 6.37
C TRP A 97 8.60 -7.08 7.21
N GLU A 98 7.99 -8.18 6.74
CA GLU A 98 6.94 -8.88 7.48
C GLU A 98 7.43 -9.44 8.83
N HIS A 99 8.63 -10.03 8.85
CA HIS A 99 9.25 -10.49 10.09
C HIS A 99 9.51 -9.35 11.08
N HIS A 100 10.04 -8.21 10.60
CA HIS A 100 10.30 -7.05 11.45
C HIS A 100 9.02 -6.44 12.05
N GLN A 101 7.90 -6.42 11.33
CA GLN A 101 6.63 -5.92 11.86
C GLN A 101 6.07 -6.85 12.96
N THR A 102 6.08 -8.15 12.70
CA THR A 102 5.56 -9.17 13.64
C THR A 102 6.32 -9.13 14.97
N SER A 103 7.64 -8.95 14.95
CA SER A 103 8.45 -8.83 16.17
C SER A 103 8.20 -7.54 16.96
N ARG A 104 7.83 -6.43 16.29
CA ARG A 104 7.52 -5.16 16.97
C ARG A 104 6.13 -5.17 17.61
N GLU A 105 5.13 -5.77 16.96
CA GLU A 105 3.79 -5.93 17.52
C GLU A 105 3.79 -6.90 18.71
N GLY A 106 4.58 -7.98 18.66
CA GLY A 106 4.73 -8.94 19.77
C GLY A 106 5.38 -8.39 21.04
N LEU A 107 6.13 -7.28 20.95
CA LEU A 107 6.73 -6.59 22.09
C LEU A 107 5.77 -5.56 22.74
N LEU A 108 4.82 -5.01 21.97
CA LEU A 108 3.85 -4.02 22.45
C LEU A 108 2.60 -4.67 23.09
N GLY A 109 2.34 -5.95 22.84
CA GLY A 109 1.22 -6.71 23.43
C GLY A 109 1.47 -7.36 24.79
N ARG A 110 2.56 -7.01 25.49
CA ARG A 110 2.93 -7.55 26.82
C ARG A 110 2.96 -6.48 27.94
N GLY A 111 2.34 -5.32 27.71
CA GLY A 111 2.22 -4.23 28.69
C GLY A 111 0.83 -4.17 29.31
#